data_AF-T1BS01-F1
#
_entry.id   AF-T1BS01-F1
#
_cell.length_a   1.000
_cell.length_b   1.000
_cell.length_c   1.000
_cell.angle_alpha   90.00
_cell.angle_beta   90.00
_cell.angle_gamma   90.00
#
_symmetry.space_group_name_H-M   'P 1'
#
loop_
_entity.id
_entity.type
_entity.pdbx_description
1 polymer ?
#
loop_
_entity_poly.entity_id
_entity_poly.type
_entity_poly.pdbx_seq_one_letter_code
_entity_poly.pdbx_strand_id
1 'polypeptide(L)' 'MRQVFMLAARRADGAVWLERRPERGIWGGLWCLPQFDNSADAAGYLERMLGERAPARPLA' A
#
# COMPACT_ATOMS: atom_id res chain seq x y z
N MET A 1 19.74 6.58 5.82
CA MET A 1 18.28 6.86 5.95
C MET A 1 17.53 5.66 5.41
N ARG A 2 16.46 5.22 6.08
CA ARG A 2 15.58 4.15 5.59
C ARG A 2 14.42 4.77 4.82
N GLN A 3 14.22 4.33 3.57
CA GLN A 3 13.05 4.69 2.77
C GLN A 3 12.01 3.57 2.86
N VAL A 4 10.74 3.93 2.69
CA VAL A 4 9.63 2.99 2.63
C VAL A 4 8.68 3.46 1.54
N PHE A 5 8.04 2.52 0.88
CA PHE A 5 7.08 2.76 -0.19
C PHE A 5 5.69 2.36 0.31
N MET A 6 4.67 3.12 -0.07
CA MET A 6 3.28 2.82 0.30
C MET A 6 2.38 2.93 -0.92
N LEU A 7 1.35 2.08 -0.98
CA LEU A 7 0.32 2.13 -2.02
C LEU A 7 -0.95 2.77 -1.48
N ALA A 8 -1.41 3.83 -2.13
CA ALA A 8 -2.70 4.44 -1.87
C ALA A 8 -3.67 4.13 -3.01
N ALA A 9 -4.56 3.16 -2.79
CA ALA A 9 -5.65 2.86 -3.72
C ALA A 9 -6.96 3.46 -3.20
N ARG A 10 -7.67 4.16 -4.08
CA ARG A 10 -8.98 4.75 -3.77
C ARG A 10 -10.04 4.23 -4.74
N ARG A 11 -11.14 3.73 -4.20
CA ARG A 11 -12.33 3.34 -4.97
C ARG A 11 -13.13 4.58 -5.40
N ALA A 12 -14.03 4.40 -6.36
CA ALA A 12 -14.85 5.49 -6.91
C ALA A 12 -15.75 6.17 -5.86
N ASP A 13 -16.15 5.45 -4.82
CA ASP A 13 -16.92 5.93 -3.67
C ASP A 13 -16.07 6.70 -2.63
N GLY A 14 -14.76 6.84 -2.88
CA GLY A 14 -13.83 7.53 -1.98
C GLY A 14 -13.19 6.62 -0.92
N ALA A 15 -13.59 5.35 -0.81
CA ALA A 15 -12.97 4.43 0.13
C ALA A 15 -11.49 4.19 -0.20
N VAL A 16 -10.64 4.18 0.83
CA VAL A 16 -9.20 3.93 0.73
C VAL A 16 -8.90 2.53 1.23
N TRP A 17 -8.04 1.81 0.51
CA TRP A 17 -7.60 0.49 0.93
C TRP A 17 -6.53 0.58 2.03
N LEU A 18 -6.75 -0.15 3.12
CA LEU A 18 -5.83 -0.27 4.24
C LEU A 18 -5.65 -1.75 4.63
N GLU A 19 -4.51 -2.06 5.23
CA GLU A 19 -4.19 -3.35 5.83
C GLU A 19 -4.00 -3.21 7.34
N ARG A 20 -4.48 -4.19 8.09
CA ARG A 20 -4.28 -4.25 9.54
C ARG A 20 -2.87 -4.77 9.83
N ARG A 21 -2.07 -4.00 10.55
CA ARG A 21 -0.73 -4.41 10.98
C ARG A 21 -0.83 -5.55 12.00
N PRO A 22 0.22 -6.40 12.12
CA PRO A 22 0.27 -7.43 13.17
C PRO A 22 -0.06 -6.86 14.55
N GLU A 23 -0.67 -7.66 15.41
CA GLU A 23 -1.15 -7.16 16.73
C GLU A 23 -0.02 -6.76 17.69
N ARG A 24 1.23 -7.12 17.38
CA ARG A 24 2.39 -6.84 18.21
C ARG A 24 3.25 -5.73 17.61
N GLY A 25 3.82 -4.87 18.48
CA GLY A 25 4.69 -3.75 18.12
C GLY A 25 4.07 -2.38 18.39
N ILE A 26 4.85 -1.30 18.19
CA ILE A 26 4.41 0.09 18.46
C ILE A 26 3.15 0.47 17.67
N TRP A 27 2.96 -0.13 16.50
CA TRP A 27 1.81 0.09 15.63
C TRP A 27 0.84 -1.10 15.60
N GLY A 28 0.83 -1.88 16.68
CA GLY A 28 0.07 -3.12 16.78
C GLY A 28 -1.42 -2.94 16.51
N GLY A 29 -1.96 -3.66 15.52
CA GLY A 29 -3.38 -3.68 15.22
C GLY A 29 -3.95 -2.43 14.54
N LEU A 30 -3.13 -1.44 14.22
CA LEU A 30 -3.55 -0.25 13.47
C LEU A 30 -3.73 -0.55 11.99
N TRP A 31 -4.60 0.23 11.35
CA TRP A 31 -4.81 0.20 9.91
C TRP A 31 -3.86 1.18 9.24
N CYS A 32 -3.13 0.72 8.23
CA CYS A 32 -2.17 1.52 7.48
C CYS A 32 -2.24 1.19 5.99
N LEU A 33 -1.66 2.04 5.15
CA LEU A 33 -1.43 1.71 3.75
C LEU A 33 -0.50 0.49 3.66
N PRO A 34 -0.68 -0.40 2.66
CA PRO A 34 0.29 -1.45 2.35
C PRO A 34 1.68 -0.82 2.16
N GLN A 35 2.68 -1.40 2.82
CA GLN A 35 4.05 -0.87 2.88
C GLN A 35 5.05 -1.87 2.31
N PHE A 36 6.03 -1.35 1.57
CA PHE A 36 7.05 -2.13 0.87
C PHE A 36 8.43 -1.50 1.06
N ASP A 37 9.47 -2.33 0.95
CA ASP A 37 10.86 -1.89 1.07
C ASP A 37 11.37 -1.21 -0.20
N ASN A 38 10.77 -1.50 -1.36
CA ASN A 38 11.10 -0.89 -2.65
C ASN A 38 9.85 -0.70 -3.54
N SER A 39 9.99 0.10 -4.60
CA SER A 39 8.90 0.39 -5.53
C SER A 39 8.51 -0.78 -6.44
N ALA A 40 9.44 -1.70 -6.72
CA ALA A 40 9.17 -2.86 -7.57
C ALA A 40 8.22 -3.85 -6.87
N ASP A 41 8.42 -4.10 -5.58
CA ASP A 41 7.52 -4.94 -4.77
C ASP A 41 6.12 -4.33 -4.68
N ALA A 42 6.03 -3.00 -4.54
CA ALA A 42 4.77 -2.28 -4.56
C ALA A 42 4.05 -2.44 -5.92
N ALA A 43 4.78 -2.29 -7.03
CA ALA A 43 4.21 -2.47 -8.37
C ALA A 43 3.74 -3.91 -8.63
N GLY A 44 4.54 -4.92 -8.27
CA GLY A 44 4.15 -6.32 -8.40
C GLY A 44 2.95 -6.69 -7.53
N TYR A 45 2.83 -6.09 -6.34
CA TYR A 45 1.65 -6.28 -5.49
C TYR A 45 0.39 -5.67 -6.11
N LEU A 46 0.50 -4.47 -6.68
CA LEU A 46 -0.59 -3.80 -7.39
C LEU A 46 -1.13 -4.66 -8.53
N GLU A 47 -0.25 -5.19 -9.37
CA GLU A 47 -0.60 -6.05 -10.51
C GLU A 47 -1.36 -7.31 -10.05
N ARG A 48 -0.90 -7.94 -8.97
CA ARG A 48 -1.53 -9.14 -8.41
C ARG A 48 -2.91 -8.89 -7.82
N MET A 49 -3.12 -7.73 -7.19
CA MET A 49 -4.33 -7.44 -6.41
C MET A 49 -5.42 -6.72 -7.20
N LEU A 50 -5.05 -5.91 -8.20
CA LEU A 50 -6.00 -5.09 -8.97
C LEU A 50 -6.11 -5.48 -10.46
N GLY A 51 -5.32 -6.46 -10.93
CA GLY A 51 -5.28 -6.86 -12.33
C GLY A 51 -4.42 -5.94 -13.20
N GLU A 52 -4.15 -6.35 -14.44
CA GLU A 52 -3.13 -5.72 -15.28
C GLU A 52 -3.36 -4.20 -15.50
N ARG A 53 -2.37 -3.43 -15.04
CA ARG A 53 -2.16 -1.98 -15.27
C ARG A 53 -3.15 -1.02 -14.63
N ALA A 54 -3.44 -1.18 -13.33
CA ALA A 54 -3.85 -0.02 -12.55
C ALA A 54 -2.73 1.05 -12.61
N PRO A 55 -2.97 2.26 -13.16
CA PRO A 55 -1.92 3.26 -13.28
C PRO A 55 -1.51 3.76 -11.89
N ALA A 56 -0.30 3.41 -11.46
CA ALA A 56 0.31 3.97 -10.27
C ALA A 56 1.17 5.18 -10.62
N ARG A 57 1.10 6.20 -9.77
CA ARG A 57 1.95 7.38 -9.85
C ARG A 57 2.44 7.74 -8.45
N PRO A 58 3.61 8.39 -8.32
CA PRO A 58 3.99 9.03 -7.07
C PRO A 58 2.89 10.00 -6.62
N LEU A 59 2.62 10.00 -5.31
CA LEU A 59 1.89 11.09 -4.68
C LEU A 59 2.85 12.27 -4.58
N ALA A 60 2.47 13.41 -5.15
CA ALA A 60 3.17 14.67 -5.02
C ALA A 60 2.79 15.36 -3.71
#